data_AF-A0A1I0TSE4-F1
#
_entry.id   AF-A0A1I0TSE4-F1
#
_cell.length_a   1.000
_cell.length_b   1.000
_cell.length_c   1.000
_cell.angle_alpha   90.00
_cell.angle_beta   90.00
_cell.angle_gamma   90.00
#
_symmetry.space_group_name_H-M   'P 1'
#
loop_
_entity.id
_entity.type
_entity.pdbx_description
1 polymer ?
#
loop_
_entity_poly.entity_id
_entity_poly.type
_entity_poly.pdbx_seq_one_letter_code
_entity_poly.pdbx_strand_id
1 'polypeptide(L)'
;QHLLNKNGIKCSMTESYDPYSNAIAERINGILKQEFIPIREGITISKMKKIVSESVNIYNNFRPHHACFMNTPKFMHRQSKIKIRTYGQKNSSQNELAAT
;
A
#
# COMPACT_ATOMS: atom_id res chain seq x y z
N GLN A 1 23.18 -11.09 3.45
CA GLN A 1 22.56 -10.54 4.68
C GLN A 1 23.43 -9.61 5.55
N HIS A 2 24.74 -9.47 5.33
CA HIS A 2 25.62 -8.76 6.29
C HIS A 2 25.14 -7.34 6.68
N LEU A 3 24.70 -6.51 5.72
CA LEU A 3 24.18 -5.16 6.00
C LEU A 3 22.92 -5.18 6.86
N LEU A 4 21.98 -6.11 6.62
CA LEU A 4 20.75 -6.23 7.39
C LEU A 4 21.04 -6.67 8.82
N ASN A 5 21.92 -7.67 8.99
CA ASN A 5 22.35 -8.16 10.29
C ASN A 5 23.04 -7.06 11.10
N LYS A 6 23.91 -6.25 10.46
CA LYS A 6 24.55 -5.09 11.10
C LYS A 6 23.55 -4.05 11.62
N ASN A 7 22.40 -3.91 10.97
CA ASN A 7 21.34 -2.98 11.37
C ASN A 7 20.25 -3.64 12.24
N GLY A 8 20.42 -4.91 12.63
CA GLY A 8 19.40 -5.64 13.40
C GLY A 8 18.08 -5.88 12.64
N ILE A 9 18.10 -5.79 11.31
CA ILE A 9 16.90 -5.96 10.48
C ILE A 9 16.76 -7.43 10.12
N LYS A 10 15.70 -8.08 10.59
CA LYS A 10 15.37 -9.45 10.20
C LYS A 10 14.90 -9.48 8.75
N CYS A 11 15.55 -10.29 7.92
CA CYS A 11 15.11 -10.48 6.54
C CYS A 11 13.86 -11.36 6.51
N SER A 12 12.79 -10.87 5.87
CA SER A 12 11.56 -11.63 5.63
C SER A 12 11.59 -12.12 4.19
N MET A 13 12.22 -13.27 3.96
CA MET A 13 12.17 -13.96 2.67
C MET A 13 10.92 -14.85 2.65
N THR A 14 10.06 -14.67 1.67
CA THR A 14 8.96 -15.60 1.39
C THR A 14 9.52 -16.78 0.60
N GLU A 15 9.70 -17.93 1.24
CA GLU A 15 10.08 -19.19 0.55
C GLU A 15 8.88 -19.86 -0.13
N SER A 16 7.67 -19.49 0.30
CA SER A 16 6.40 -19.91 -0.26
C SER A 16 5.87 -18.82 -1.19
N TYR A 17 5.36 -19.18 -2.36
CA TYR A 17 4.71 -18.28 -3.32
C TYR A 17 3.36 -17.78 -2.75
N ASP A 18 3.41 -17.00 -1.67
CA ASP A 18 2.23 -16.42 -1.03
C ASP A 18 1.91 -15.06 -1.69
N PRO A 19 0.85 -14.96 -2.50
CA PRO A 19 0.47 -13.71 -3.17
C PRO A 19 0.10 -12.60 -2.17
N TYR A 20 -0.30 -12.93 -0.94
CA TYR A 20 -0.70 -11.93 0.06
C TYR A 20 0.49 -11.13 0.59
N SER A 21 1.66 -11.76 0.67
CA SER A 21 2.89 -11.13 1.17
C SER A 21 3.36 -9.94 0.31
N ASN A 22 3.05 -9.92 -0.99
CA ASN A 22 3.41 -8.83 -1.91
C ASN A 22 2.21 -7.96 -2.35
N ALA A 23 0.97 -8.39 -2.08
CA ALA A 23 -0.25 -7.74 -2.57
C ALA A 23 -0.33 -6.23 -2.25
N ILE A 24 0.16 -5.82 -1.07
CA ILE A 24 0.16 -4.40 -0.67
C ILE A 24 1.12 -3.60 -1.56
N ALA A 25 2.33 -4.11 -1.79
CA ALA A 25 3.32 -3.44 -2.64
C ALA A 25 2.84 -3.35 -4.10
N GLU A 26 2.24 -4.42 -4.61
CA GLU A 26 1.64 -4.43 -5.95
C GLU A 26 0.52 -3.41 -6.09
N ARG A 27 -0.36 -3.30 -5.07
CA ARG A 27 -1.43 -2.30 -5.08
C ARG A 27 -0.89 -0.87 -5.09
N ILE A 28 0.14 -0.59 -4.28
CA ILE A 28 0.81 0.72 -4.25
C ILE A 28 1.43 1.03 -5.63
N ASN A 29 2.17 0.07 -6.19
CA ASN A 29 2.83 0.23 -7.49
C ASN A 29 1.82 0.42 -8.63
N GLY A 30 0.69 -0.30 -8.60
CA GLY A 30 -0.41 -0.13 -9.56
C GLY A 30 -0.97 1.28 -9.52
N ILE A 31 -1.27 1.81 -8.32
CA ILE A 31 -1.75 3.18 -8.13
C ILE A 31 -0.73 4.19 -8.67
N LEU A 32 0.54 4.07 -8.30
CA LEU A 32 1.58 4.99 -8.76
C LEU A 32 1.70 4.99 -10.29
N LYS A 33 1.69 3.81 -10.91
CA LYS A 33 1.80 3.67 -12.37
C LYS A 33 0.56 4.17 -13.12
N GLN A 34 -0.64 3.94 -12.59
CA GLN A 34 -1.89 4.29 -13.26
C GLN A 34 -2.30 5.75 -13.05
N GLU A 35 -2.12 6.28 -11.84
CA GLU A 35 -2.65 7.60 -11.46
C GLU A 35 -1.60 8.72 -11.57
N PHE A 36 -0.31 8.42 -11.42
CA PHE A 36 0.72 9.46 -11.26
C PHE A 36 1.81 9.46 -12.34
N ILE A 37 2.18 8.29 -12.87
CA ILE A 37 3.24 8.18 -13.87
C ILE A 37 2.60 8.26 -15.27
N PRO A 38 2.92 9.29 -16.07
CA PRO A 38 2.37 9.41 -17.42
C PRO A 38 2.98 8.34 -18.32
N ILE A 39 2.14 7.59 -19.03
CA ILE A 39 2.58 6.68 -20.09
C ILE A 39 2.83 7.54 -21.34
N ARG A 40 4.07 8.00 -21.51
CA ARG A 40 4.50 8.77 -22.67
C ARG A 40 5.87 8.30 -23.14
N GLU A 41 6.03 8.25 -24.46
CA GLU A 41 7.31 8.00 -25.10
C GLU A 41 8.23 9.21 -24.99
N GLY A 42 9.55 8.99 -25.06
CA GLY A 42 10.55 10.07 -25.08
C GLY A 42 10.89 10.71 -23.72
N ILE A 43 10.44 10.15 -22.59
CA ILE A 43 10.86 10.63 -21.27
C ILE A 43 12.27 10.11 -20.94
N THR A 44 13.20 11.04 -20.75
CA THR A 44 14.56 10.72 -20.28
C THR A 44 14.54 10.13 -18.86
N ILE A 45 15.45 9.20 -18.56
CA ILE A 45 15.60 8.58 -17.22
C ILE A 45 15.68 9.63 -16.10
N SER A 46 16.37 10.76 -16.31
CA SER A 46 16.46 11.84 -15.31
C SER A 46 15.09 12.44 -14.97
N LYS A 47 14.28 12.75 -16.00
CA LYS A 47 12.91 13.25 -15.81
C LYS A 47 12.02 12.19 -15.16
N MET A 48 12.14 10.93 -15.56
CA MET A 48 11.38 9.84 -14.97
C MET A 48 11.69 9.67 -13.47
N LYS A 49 12.96 9.76 -13.07
CA LYS A 49 13.35 9.74 -11.65
C LYS A 49 12.69 10.87 -10.85
N LYS A 50 12.63 12.09 -11.42
CA LYS A 50 11.95 13.22 -10.80
C LYS A 50 10.45 12.97 -10.66
N ILE A 51 9.78 12.53 -11.73
CA ILE A 51 8.36 12.17 -11.71
C ILE A 51 8.08 11.12 -10.63
N VAL A 52 8.83 10.02 -10.61
CA VAL A 52 8.64 8.96 -9.60
C VAL A 52 8.82 9.50 -8.19
N SER A 53 9.82 10.35 -7.96
CA SER A 53 10.04 10.97 -6.65
C SER A 53 8.86 11.87 -6.24
N GLU A 54 8.33 12.66 -7.16
CA GLU A 54 7.16 13.52 -6.94
C GLU A 54 5.90 12.68 -6.69
N SER A 55 5.68 11.63 -7.47
CA SER A 55 4.56 10.69 -7.31
C SER A 55 4.57 10.03 -5.92
N VAL A 56 5.72 9.55 -5.48
CA VAL A 56 5.89 8.95 -4.13
C VAL A 56 5.66 10.00 -3.05
N ASN A 57 6.13 11.23 -3.24
CA ASN A 57 5.88 12.32 -2.30
C ASN A 57 4.39 12.64 -2.19
N ILE A 58 3.69 12.69 -3.32
CA ILE A 58 2.24 12.97 -3.36
C ILE A 58 1.43 11.85 -2.70
N TYR A 59 1.73 10.61 -3.06
CA TYR A 59 1.10 9.45 -2.46
C TYR A 59 1.24 9.44 -0.94
N ASN A 60 2.44 9.67 -0.42
CA ASN A 60 2.70 9.55 1.02
C ASN A 60 2.19 10.74 1.85
N ASN A 61 2.27 11.97 1.32
CA ASN A 61 2.03 13.16 2.13
C ASN A 61 0.68 13.83 1.87
N PHE A 62 0.09 13.65 0.68
CA PHE A 62 -1.11 14.38 0.28
C PHE A 62 -2.31 13.49 -0.02
N ARG A 63 -2.10 12.25 -0.48
CA ARG A 63 -3.22 11.35 -0.83
C ARG A 63 -3.89 10.79 0.45
N PRO A 64 -5.18 11.05 0.69
CA PRO A 64 -5.92 10.36 1.75
C PRO A 64 -6.29 8.94 1.32
N HIS A 65 -6.21 7.98 2.23
CA HIS A 65 -6.54 6.58 1.95
C HIS A 65 -7.75 6.10 2.76
N HIS A 66 -8.71 5.46 2.11
CA HIS A 66 -9.89 4.92 2.76
C HIS A 66 -9.58 3.84 3.83
N ALA A 67 -8.58 2.99 3.56
CA ALA A 67 -8.09 2.01 4.54
C ALA A 67 -7.42 2.67 5.77
N CYS A 68 -7.02 3.93 5.63
CA CYS A 68 -6.40 4.76 6.66
C CYS A 68 -7.37 5.79 7.27
N PHE A 69 -8.69 5.53 7.22
CA PHE A 69 -9.72 6.48 7.67
C PHE A 69 -9.61 7.87 7.03
N MET A 70 -9.30 7.90 5.73
CA MET A 70 -9.06 9.14 4.97
C MET A 70 -7.86 9.97 5.44
N ASN A 71 -6.93 9.37 6.19
CA ASN A 71 -5.64 9.99 6.49
C ASN A 71 -4.58 9.61 5.45
N THR A 72 -3.48 10.36 5.46
CA THR A 72 -2.33 10.12 4.58
C THR A 72 -1.42 9.03 5.14
N PRO A 73 -0.69 8.28 4.29
CA PRO A 73 0.24 7.25 4.74
C PRO A 73 1.29 7.80 5.70
N LYS A 74 1.80 9.02 5.45
CA LYS A 74 2.78 9.67 6.33
C LYS A 74 2.19 9.96 7.71
N PHE A 75 0.94 10.40 7.78
CA PHE A 75 0.26 10.63 9.06
C PHE A 75 0.11 9.32 9.82
N MET A 76 -0.42 8.28 9.18
CA MET A 76 -0.61 6.95 9.80
C MET A 76 0.71 6.34 10.29
N HIS A 77 1.79 6.48 9.52
CA HIS A 77 3.10 5.96 9.89
C HIS A 77 3.67 6.56 11.18
N ARG A 78 3.29 7.81 11.52
CA ARG A 78 3.72 8.47 12.76
C ARG A 78 2.87 8.08 13.98
N GLN A 79 1.79 7.34 13.79
CA GLN A 79 0.91 6.92 14.87
C GLN A 79 1.42 5.65 15.54
N SER A 80 1.27 5.57 16.86
CA SER A 80 1.62 4.38 17.65
C SER A 80 0.43 3.47 17.94
N LYS A 81 -0.80 3.97 17.84
CA LYS A 81 -2.04 3.21 18.05
C LYS A 81 -2.85 3.20 16.76
N ILE A 82 -2.78 2.10 16.01
CA ILE A 82 -3.50 1.93 14.75
C ILE A 82 -4.64 0.93 14.96
N LYS A 83 -5.88 1.40 14.81
CA LYS A 83 -7.04 0.50 14.71
C LYS A 83 -7.15 0.05 13.26
N ILE A 84 -6.81 -1.21 12.97
CA ILE A 84 -6.92 -1.73 11.61
C ILE A 84 -8.40 -1.78 11.22
N ARG A 85 -8.73 -1.23 10.05
CA ARG A 85 -10.08 -1.36 9.50
C ARG A 85 -10.28 -2.78 9.01
N THR A 86 -11.19 -3.50 9.65
CA THR A 86 -11.61 -4.83 9.21
C THR A 86 -12.78 -4.70 8.24
N TYR A 87 -12.75 -5.50 7.17
CA TYR A 87 -13.84 -5.62 6.22
C TYR A 87 -14.46 -6.99 6.44
N GLY A 88 -15.37 -7.08 7.41
CA GLY A 88 -16.13 -8.32 7.63
C GLY A 88 -17.14 -8.51 6.50
N GLN A 89 -17.23 -9.74 5.97
CA GLN A 89 -18.39 -10.12 5.16
C GLN A 89 -19.59 -10.12 6.11
N LYS A 90 -20.50 -9.15 5.97
CA LYS A 90 -21.86 -9.38 6.47
C LYS A 90 -22.43 -10.47 5.58
N ASN A 91 -22.57 -11.69 6.10
CA ASN A 91 -23.46 -12.68 5.50
C ASN A 91 -24.87 -12.09 5.59
N SER A 92 -25.28 -11.36 4.55
CA SER A 92 -26.61 -10.77 4.43
C SER A 92 -27.72 -11.81 4.26
N SER A 93 -27.38 -13.10 4.24
CA SER A 93 -28.27 -14.23 3.96
C SER A 93 -28.67 -15.08 5.19
N GLN A 94 -28.34 -14.69 6.42
CA GLN A 94 -28.77 -15.42 7.63
C GLN A 94 -29.91 -14.79 8.44
N ASN A 95 -30.47 -13.64 8.02
CA ASN A 95 -31.54 -12.96 8.77
C ASN A 95 -32.97 -13.17 8.22
N GLU A 96 -33.17 -13.94 7.15
CA GLU A 96 -34.52 -14.18 6.58
C GLU A 96 -35.13 -15.56 6.91
N LEU A 97 -34.36 -16.48 7.53
CA LEU A 97 -34.82 -17.85 7.84
C LEU A 97 -35.16 -18.08 9.33
N ALA A 98 -35.17 -17.03 10.15
CA ALA A 98 -35.50 -17.10 11.58
C ALA A 98 -36.83 -16.40 11.94
N ALA A 99 -37.66 -16.08 10.95
CA ALA A 99 -38.94 -15.38 11.12
C ALA A 99 -40.16 -16.14 10.56
N THR A 100 -40.10 -17.47 10.53
CA THR A 100 -41.23 -18.34 10.17
C THR A 100 -41.36 -19.50 11.13
#